data_AF-A0A899FXP1-F1
#
_entry.id   AF-A0A899FXP1-F1
#
_cell.length_a   1.000
_cell.length_b   1.000
_cell.length_c   1.000
_cell.angle_alpha   90.00
_cell.angle_beta   90.00
_cell.angle_gamma   90.00
#
_symmetry.space_group_name_H-M   'P 1'
#
loop_
_entity.id
_entity.type
_entity.pdbx_description
1 polymer ?
#
loop_
_entity_poly.entity_id
_entity_poly.type
_entity_poly.pdbx_seq_one_letter_code
_entity_poly.pdbx_strand_id
1 'polypeptide(L)'
;MFINISQSIHTVTIDKNGFSVENFWVKFRKLSFNYNWGWDVGVMFGVYIRFPSRKFPIYALAQVAGCFLDALILYLNYYSAFDAYQGLYLSCCFSFDRAAILSEIMGSAALMAYIFAICDQYNTPANDKGPSIILFLIFSIGACLSWQTGYAINMARDLGTRLLAYAVGYGNEV
;
A
#
# COMPACT_ATOMS: atom_id res chain seq x y z
N MET A 1 49.24 31.25 8.99
CA MET A 1 49.54 29.80 8.83
C MET A 1 49.17 29.13 10.15
N PHE A 2 48.11 28.36 10.34
CA PHE A 2 47.12 27.74 9.46
C PHE A 2 45.69 28.14 9.85
N ILE A 3 44.85 28.24 8.82
CA ILE A 3 43.40 28.39 8.89
C ILE A 3 42.81 26.97 8.99
N ASN A 4 41.93 26.70 9.94
CA ASN A 4 41.12 25.48 9.96
C ASN A 4 39.68 25.87 9.58
N ILE A 5 39.32 25.59 8.33
CA ILE A 5 37.97 25.77 7.78
C ILE A 5 37.24 24.43 7.94
N SER A 6 36.24 24.39 8.82
CA SER A 6 35.04 23.57 8.62
C SER A 6 33.89 24.24 9.38
N GLN A 7 33.01 24.87 8.60
CA GLN A 7 31.81 25.61 9.00
C GLN A 7 30.83 24.65 9.70
N SER A 8 30.39 24.89 10.94
CA SER A 8 29.17 25.65 11.28
C SER A 8 28.03 25.49 10.26
N ILE A 9 26.95 24.79 10.64
CA ILE A 9 25.57 25.31 10.69
C ILE A 9 24.57 24.17 11.02
N HIS A 10 23.77 24.41 12.08
CA HIS A 10 22.65 23.62 12.63
C HIS A 10 22.97 22.53 13.68
N THR A 11 23.46 22.99 14.84
CA THR A 11 23.01 22.47 16.14
C THR A 11 21.48 22.42 16.20
N VAL A 12 20.91 21.21 16.23
CA VAL A 12 19.52 20.98 16.66
C VAL A 12 19.53 20.91 18.19
N THR A 13 19.15 22.02 18.82
CA THR A 13 18.86 22.12 20.24
C THR A 13 17.72 21.19 20.64
N ILE A 14 17.92 20.43 21.73
CA ILE A 14 16.88 19.65 22.40
C ILE A 14 16.04 20.62 23.25
N ASP A 15 14.77 20.79 22.91
CA ASP A 15 13.79 21.49 23.76
C ASP A 15 13.12 20.49 24.72
N LYS A 16 12.83 20.95 25.94
CA LYS A 16 12.30 20.15 27.06
C LYS A 16 10.79 19.83 26.93
N ASN A 17 10.10 20.31 25.89
CA ASN A 17 8.67 20.06 25.64
C ASN A 17 8.30 19.88 24.14
N GLY A 18 9.25 19.63 23.23
CA GLY A 18 9.01 19.81 21.79
C GLY A 18 9.62 18.73 20.90
N PHE A 19 8.80 18.27 19.97
CA PHE A 19 9.06 17.23 18.97
C PHE A 19 10.35 17.43 18.15
N SER A 20 11.21 16.40 18.13
CA SER A 20 12.33 16.30 17.20
C SER A 20 11.91 15.52 15.95
N VAL A 21 12.20 16.08 14.77
CA VAL A 21 11.99 15.45 13.46
C VAL A 21 12.61 14.04 13.42
N GLU A 22 13.75 13.82 14.09
CA GLU A 22 14.34 12.49 14.19
C GLU A 22 13.47 11.50 14.99
N ASN A 23 12.85 11.96 16.08
CA ASN A 23 11.98 11.11 16.90
C ASN A 23 10.70 10.71 16.14
N PHE A 24 10.19 11.59 15.28
CA PHE A 24 9.12 11.26 14.35
C PHE A 24 9.53 10.18 13.37
N TRP A 25 10.66 10.37 12.66
CA TRP A 25 11.11 9.39 11.66
C TRP A 25 11.50 8.04 12.25
N VAL A 26 11.90 7.99 13.52
CA VAL A 26 12.18 6.74 14.24
C VAL A 26 10.88 6.07 14.72
N LYS A 27 9.92 6.84 15.26
CA LYS A 27 8.62 6.32 15.75
C LYS A 27 7.71 5.91 14.60
N PHE A 28 7.69 6.70 13.52
CA PHE A 28 7.03 6.39 12.26
C PHE A 28 7.69 5.19 11.57
N ARG A 29 9.02 5.03 11.61
CA ARG A 29 9.67 3.77 11.16
C ARG A 29 9.17 2.57 11.94
N LYS A 30 9.04 2.65 13.26
CA LYS A 30 8.53 1.53 14.07
C LYS A 30 7.07 1.19 13.75
N LEU A 31 6.22 2.19 13.52
CA LEU A 31 4.85 1.98 13.02
C LEU A 31 4.86 1.40 11.59
N SER A 32 5.65 1.99 10.70
CA SER A 32 5.78 1.58 9.29
C SER A 32 6.35 0.17 9.10
N PHE A 33 7.29 -0.27 9.95
CA PHE A 33 7.85 -1.62 9.91
C PHE A 33 6.95 -2.69 10.57
N ASN A 34 6.05 -2.29 11.48
CA ASN A 34 5.13 -3.22 12.15
C ASN A 34 3.83 -3.46 11.35
N TYR A 35 3.49 -2.56 10.42
CA TYR A 35 2.35 -2.73 9.53
C TYR A 35 2.85 -2.96 8.10
N ASN A 36 2.62 -4.15 7.54
CA ASN A 36 2.98 -4.47 6.15
C ASN A 36 2.06 -3.71 5.20
N TRP A 37 2.53 -2.59 4.65
CA TRP A 37 1.77 -1.77 3.71
C TRP A 37 1.93 -2.26 2.27
N GLY A 38 0.87 -2.11 1.46
CA GLY A 38 0.88 -2.40 0.02
C GLY A 38 2.03 -1.72 -0.74
N TRP A 39 2.34 -2.21 -1.94
CA TRP A 39 3.49 -1.77 -2.73
C TRP A 39 3.52 -0.26 -3.02
N ASP A 40 2.35 0.38 -3.09
CA ASP A 40 2.18 1.81 -3.38
C ASP A 40 2.76 2.67 -2.25
N VAL A 41 2.54 2.21 -1.01
CA VAL A 41 3.10 2.80 0.19
C VAL A 41 4.63 2.54 0.26
N GLY A 42 5.08 1.36 -0.19
CA GLY A 42 6.51 1.00 -0.25
C GLY A 42 7.32 1.84 -1.25
N VAL A 43 6.77 2.11 -2.44
CA VAL A 43 7.38 2.99 -3.45
C VAL A 43 7.44 4.42 -2.94
N MET A 44 6.35 4.93 -2.35
CA MET A 44 6.33 6.27 -1.74
C MET A 44 7.29 6.39 -0.57
N PHE A 45 7.43 5.37 0.28
CA PHE A 45 8.44 5.37 1.34
C PHE A 45 9.88 5.33 0.80
N GLY A 46 10.11 4.68 -0.35
CA GLY A 46 11.38 4.72 -1.07
C GLY A 46 11.76 6.12 -1.54
N VAL A 47 10.78 6.89 -2.04
CA VAL A 47 10.99 8.24 -2.57
C VAL A 47 11.03 9.30 -1.46
N TYR A 48 10.10 9.25 -0.50
CA TYR A 48 9.91 10.34 0.48
C TYR A 48 10.46 10.04 1.88
N ILE A 49 10.61 8.77 2.28
CA ILE A 49 10.86 8.38 3.69
C ILE A 49 12.18 7.58 3.84
N ARG A 50 13.01 7.54 2.79
CA ARG A 50 14.30 6.82 2.75
C ARG A 50 14.13 5.34 3.14
N PHE A 51 13.16 4.66 2.55
CA PHE A 51 13.05 3.21 2.69
C PHE A 51 14.28 2.51 2.09
N PRO A 52 14.86 1.50 2.77
CA PRO A 52 15.95 0.73 2.20
C PRO A 52 15.47 -0.02 0.94
N SER A 53 15.79 0.52 -0.25
CA SER A 53 15.33 -0.01 -1.54
C SER A 53 15.66 -1.49 -1.75
N ARG A 54 16.74 -1.99 -1.12
CA ARG A 54 17.12 -3.40 -1.12
C ARG A 54 16.09 -4.34 -0.49
N LYS A 55 15.26 -3.84 0.44
CA LYS A 55 14.22 -4.64 1.09
C LYS A 55 12.93 -4.70 0.26
N PHE A 56 12.71 -3.71 -0.60
CA PHE A 56 11.48 -3.59 -1.40
C PHE A 56 11.13 -4.86 -2.17
N PRO A 57 12.03 -5.50 -2.94
CA PRO A 57 11.67 -6.71 -3.69
C PRO A 57 11.25 -7.87 -2.77
N ILE A 58 11.78 -7.97 -1.56
CA ILE A 58 11.42 -9.02 -0.60
C ILE A 58 10.01 -8.79 -0.07
N TYR A 59 9.67 -7.56 0.32
CA TYR A 59 8.30 -7.19 0.69
C TYR A 59 7.34 -7.37 -0.47
N ALA A 60 7.80 -7.05 -1.68
CA ALA A 60 6.99 -7.18 -2.87
C ALA A 60 6.54 -8.64 -3.04
N LEU A 61 7.52 -9.54 -3.22
CA LEU A 61 7.28 -10.97 -3.39
C LEU A 61 6.44 -11.57 -2.25
N ALA A 62 6.71 -11.18 -0.99
CA ALA A 62 5.94 -11.68 0.15
C ALA A 62 4.46 -11.30 0.09
N GLN A 63 4.13 -10.09 -0.36
CA GLN A 63 2.74 -9.64 -0.47
C GLN A 63 2.01 -10.29 -1.64
N VAL A 64 2.65 -10.45 -2.81
CA VAL A 64 2.05 -11.20 -3.92
C VAL A 64 1.82 -12.65 -3.54
N ALA A 65 2.79 -13.29 -2.87
CA ALA A 65 2.61 -14.65 -2.38
C ALA A 65 1.44 -14.74 -1.39
N GLY A 66 1.32 -13.77 -0.48
CA GLY A 66 0.18 -13.68 0.44
C GLY A 66 -1.16 -13.56 -0.28
N CYS A 67 -1.28 -12.64 -1.24
CA CYS A 67 -2.52 -12.45 -2.02
C CYS A 67 -2.84 -13.66 -2.91
N PHE A 68 -1.84 -14.34 -3.48
CA PHE A 68 -2.02 -15.58 -4.22
C PHE A 68 -2.59 -16.69 -3.34
N LEU A 69 -2.02 -16.88 -2.14
CA LEU A 69 -2.48 -17.91 -1.21
C LEU A 69 -3.89 -17.60 -0.66
N ASP A 70 -4.18 -16.34 -0.36
CA ASP A 70 -5.51 -15.90 0.06
C ASP A 70 -6.56 -16.19 -1.02
N ALA A 71 -6.26 -15.84 -2.26
CA ALA A 71 -7.11 -16.15 -3.41
C ALA A 71 -7.27 -17.67 -3.60
N LEU A 72 -6.23 -18.47 -3.33
CA LEU A 72 -6.29 -19.93 -3.46
C LEU A 72 -7.22 -20.53 -2.41
N ILE A 73 -7.14 -20.06 -1.17
CA ILE A 73 -8.04 -20.49 -0.09
C ILE A 73 -9.49 -20.16 -0.46
N LEU A 74 -9.73 -18.95 -0.99
CA LEU A 74 -11.06 -18.55 -1.45
C LEU A 74 -11.56 -19.42 -2.61
N TYR A 75 -10.71 -19.69 -3.60
CA TYR A 75 -11.03 -20.56 -4.73
C TYR A 75 -11.43 -21.97 -4.27
N LEU A 76 -10.67 -22.56 -3.33
CA LEU A 76 -10.97 -23.88 -2.80
C LEU A 76 -12.29 -23.90 -1.99
N ASN A 77 -12.56 -22.85 -1.22
CA ASN A 77 -13.81 -22.72 -0.47
C ASN A 77 -15.04 -22.62 -1.39
N TYR A 78 -14.91 -21.95 -2.52
CA TYR A 78 -15.99 -21.74 -3.49
C TYR A 78 -15.86 -22.64 -4.74
N TYR A 79 -15.08 -23.71 -4.68
CA TYR A 79 -14.78 -24.56 -5.83
C TYR A 79 -16.05 -25.06 -6.54
N SER A 80 -17.01 -25.59 -5.78
CA SER A 80 -18.29 -26.06 -6.32
C SER A 80 -19.14 -24.93 -6.92
N ALA A 81 -19.02 -23.70 -6.41
CA ALA A 81 -19.72 -22.55 -6.96
C ALA A 81 -19.08 -22.09 -8.27
N PHE A 82 -17.75 -22.13 -8.39
CA PHE A 82 -17.05 -21.80 -9.65
C PHE A 82 -17.23 -22.87 -10.73
N ASP A 83 -17.41 -24.13 -10.34
CA ASP A 83 -17.74 -25.21 -11.28
C ASP A 83 -19.19 -25.09 -11.77
N ALA A 84 -20.13 -24.77 -10.87
CA ALA A 84 -21.54 -24.58 -11.21
C ALA A 84 -21.80 -23.29 -12.01
N TYR A 85 -21.07 -22.22 -11.71
CA TYR A 85 -21.16 -20.93 -12.39
C TYR A 85 -19.81 -20.66 -13.05
N GLN A 86 -19.70 -20.91 -14.36
CA GLN A 86 -18.50 -20.71 -15.19
C GLN A 86 -18.06 -19.23 -15.22
N GLY A 87 -17.52 -18.72 -14.12
CA GLY A 87 -17.21 -17.30 -13.98
C GLY A 87 -16.48 -17.01 -12.69
N LEU A 88 -15.17 -17.23 -12.68
CA LEU A 88 -14.29 -16.61 -11.71
C LEU A 88 -14.02 -15.19 -12.20
N TYR A 89 -14.95 -14.28 -11.92
CA TYR A 89 -14.66 -12.85 -11.97
C TYR A 89 -13.84 -12.50 -10.72
N LEU A 90 -12.63 -13.05 -10.63
CA LEU A 90 -11.62 -12.64 -9.64
C LEU A 90 -11.15 -11.23 -10.00
N SER A 91 -12.01 -10.24 -9.74
CA SER A 91 -11.68 -8.82 -9.58
C SER A 91 -10.49 -8.33 -10.41
N CYS A 92 -10.50 -8.55 -11.73
CA CYS A 92 -9.45 -8.05 -12.60
C CYS A 92 -9.98 -6.91 -13.47
N CYS A 93 -9.26 -5.79 -13.41
CA CYS A 93 -9.43 -4.64 -14.27
C CYS A 93 -9.14 -5.07 -15.73
N PHE A 94 -10.16 -5.07 -16.59
CA PHE A 94 -10.08 -5.55 -17.99
C PHE A 94 -9.85 -4.44 -19.02
N SER A 95 -9.64 -3.20 -18.58
CA SER A 95 -9.65 -2.05 -19.49
C SER A 95 -8.37 -1.23 -19.35
N PHE A 96 -7.50 -1.27 -20.35
CA PHE A 96 -6.42 -0.30 -20.56
C PHE A 96 -6.94 0.99 -21.22
N ASP A 97 -8.11 1.46 -20.79
CA ASP A 97 -8.61 2.77 -21.22
C ASP A 97 -8.05 3.88 -20.32
N ARG A 98 -7.94 5.09 -20.86
CA ARG A 98 -7.49 6.28 -20.13
C ARG A 98 -8.31 6.52 -18.86
N ALA A 99 -9.61 6.23 -18.91
CA ALA A 99 -10.48 6.36 -17.74
C ALA A 99 -10.07 5.41 -16.60
N ALA A 100 -9.75 4.15 -16.93
CA ALA A 100 -9.32 3.16 -15.94
C ALA A 100 -7.97 3.53 -15.31
N ILE A 101 -7.01 3.98 -16.13
CA ILE A 101 -5.71 4.48 -15.63
C ILE A 101 -5.92 5.66 -14.68
N LEU A 102 -6.76 6.63 -15.05
CA LEU A 102 -7.07 7.77 -14.20
C LEU A 102 -7.77 7.36 -12.90
N SER A 103 -8.70 6.40 -12.97
CA SER A 103 -9.39 5.87 -11.78
C SER A 103 -8.41 5.24 -10.79
N GLU A 104 -7.47 4.42 -11.27
CA GLU A 104 -6.44 3.79 -10.42
C GLU A 104 -5.46 4.81 -9.84
N ILE A 105 -5.07 5.83 -10.63
CA ILE A 105 -4.23 6.93 -10.13
C ILE A 105 -4.96 7.71 -9.03
N MET A 106 -6.24 8.06 -9.24
CA MET A 106 -7.03 8.80 -8.25
C MET A 106 -7.26 7.98 -6.98
N GLY A 107 -7.59 6.70 -7.10
CA GLY A 107 -7.78 5.80 -5.97
C GLY A 107 -6.50 5.63 -5.14
N SER A 108 -5.38 5.38 -5.82
CA SER A 108 -4.07 5.23 -5.17
C SER A 108 -3.60 6.55 -4.53
N ALA A 109 -3.79 7.69 -5.20
CA ALA A 109 -3.44 9.00 -4.65
C ALA A 109 -4.29 9.33 -3.42
N ALA A 110 -5.59 9.06 -3.46
CA ALA A 110 -6.49 9.26 -2.32
C ALA A 110 -6.08 8.37 -1.13
N LEU A 111 -5.85 7.06 -1.37
CA LEU A 111 -5.40 6.13 -0.35
C LEU A 111 -4.13 6.64 0.35
N MET A 112 -3.14 7.07 -0.42
CA MET A 112 -1.88 7.60 0.12
C MET A 112 -2.06 8.90 0.91
N ALA A 113 -2.82 9.86 0.37
CA ALA A 113 -3.08 11.13 1.03
C ALA A 113 -3.75 10.93 2.41
N TYR A 114 -4.75 10.06 2.48
CA TYR A 114 -5.45 9.77 3.73
C TYR A 114 -4.59 8.94 4.69
N ILE A 115 -3.81 7.95 4.23
CA ILE A 115 -2.88 7.22 5.11
C ILE A 115 -1.87 8.17 5.76
N PHE A 116 -1.33 9.14 5.02
CA PHE A 116 -0.46 10.15 5.61
C PHE A 116 -1.22 11.04 6.60
N ALA A 117 -2.42 11.51 6.27
CA ALA A 117 -3.22 12.33 7.17
C ALA A 117 -3.57 11.61 8.49
N ILE A 118 -3.83 10.29 8.43
CA ILE A 118 -4.15 9.42 9.58
C ILE A 118 -2.92 9.17 10.46
N CYS A 119 -1.74 9.03 9.86
CA CYS A 119 -0.50 8.72 10.56
C CYS A 119 0.29 9.96 11.01
N ASP A 120 -0.07 11.15 10.52
CA ASP A 120 0.63 12.39 10.82
C ASP A 120 0.42 12.81 12.28
N GLN A 121 1.53 12.97 13.01
CA GLN A 121 1.53 13.38 14.42
C GLN A 121 1.29 14.89 14.58
N TYR A 122 1.44 15.67 13.52
CA TYR A 122 1.14 17.10 13.50
C TYR A 122 -0.30 17.43 13.11
N ASN A 123 -1.06 16.41 12.67
CA ASN A 123 -2.49 16.49 12.45
C ASN A 123 -3.24 15.93 13.68
N THR A 124 -4.43 15.36 13.48
CA THR A 124 -5.13 14.54 14.47
C THR A 124 -4.85 13.05 14.19
N PRO A 125 -3.78 12.45 14.75
CA PRO A 125 -3.43 11.07 14.45
C PRO A 125 -4.48 10.10 14.99
N ALA A 126 -4.72 9.03 14.24
CA ALA A 126 -5.66 7.99 14.64
C ALA A 126 -5.23 7.18 15.87
N ASN A 127 -3.94 7.19 16.22
CA ASN A 127 -3.35 6.38 17.29
C ASN A 127 -3.79 4.91 17.17
N ASP A 128 -4.32 4.33 18.25
CA ASP A 128 -4.74 2.92 18.32
C ASP A 128 -5.93 2.59 17.39
N LYS A 129 -6.65 3.61 16.89
CA LYS A 129 -7.77 3.44 15.96
C LYS A 129 -7.34 3.37 14.49
N GLY A 130 -6.04 3.45 14.21
CA GLY A 130 -5.47 3.42 12.86
C GLY A 130 -6.03 2.29 11.98
N PRO A 131 -5.97 1.02 12.41
CA PRO A 131 -6.46 -0.11 11.62
C PRO A 131 -7.94 0.00 11.23
N SER A 132 -8.79 0.39 12.18
CA SER A 132 -10.24 0.53 11.94
C SER A 132 -10.55 1.67 10.98
N ILE A 133 -9.85 2.80 11.09
CA ILE A 133 -10.04 3.95 10.20
C ILE A 133 -9.57 3.61 8.79
N ILE A 134 -8.46 2.88 8.65
CA ILE A 134 -7.95 2.42 7.35
C ILE A 134 -8.92 1.43 6.70
N LEU A 135 -9.55 0.54 7.47
CA LEU A 135 -10.60 -0.35 6.96
C LEU A 135 -11.76 0.45 6.33
N PHE A 136 -12.28 1.47 7.05
CA PHE A 136 -13.34 2.32 6.52
C PHE A 136 -12.89 3.20 5.35
N LEU A 137 -11.62 3.61 5.31
CA LEU A 137 -11.03 4.31 4.17
C LEU A 137 -11.05 3.44 2.91
N ILE A 138 -10.55 2.20 3.00
CA ILE A 138 -10.55 1.24 1.88
C ILE A 138 -11.99 0.96 1.44
N PHE A 139 -12.92 0.76 2.38
CA PHE A 139 -14.34 0.59 2.09
C PHE A 139 -14.93 1.80 1.36
N SER A 140 -14.59 3.02 1.77
CA SER A 140 -15.11 4.25 1.16
C SER A 140 -14.59 4.45 -0.26
N ILE A 141 -13.30 4.18 -0.50
CA ILE A 141 -12.72 4.16 -1.85
C ILE A 141 -13.43 3.10 -2.70
N GLY A 142 -13.66 1.92 -2.10
CA GLY A 142 -14.46 0.84 -2.68
C GLY A 142 -15.89 1.27 -3.05
N ALA A 143 -16.54 2.09 -2.24
CA ALA A 143 -17.90 2.54 -2.54
C ALA A 143 -17.93 3.61 -3.64
N CYS A 144 -16.91 4.46 -3.73
CA CYS A 144 -16.94 5.64 -4.62
C CYS A 144 -16.24 5.44 -5.97
N LEU A 145 -15.16 4.66 -6.04
CA LEU A 145 -14.27 4.59 -7.22
C LEU A 145 -14.23 3.23 -7.91
N SER A 146 -14.87 2.20 -7.35
CA SER A 146 -14.75 0.82 -7.85
C SER A 146 -15.45 0.52 -9.15
N TRP A 147 -16.40 1.35 -9.57
CA TRP A 147 -17.26 1.00 -10.71
C TRP A 147 -16.47 0.75 -12.00
N GLN A 148 -15.38 1.48 -12.21
CA GLN A 148 -14.60 1.37 -13.45
C GLN A 148 -13.60 0.23 -13.43
N THR A 149 -12.94 -0.02 -12.29
CA THR A 149 -11.73 -0.86 -12.24
C THR A 149 -11.73 -1.88 -11.10
N GLY A 150 -12.74 -1.86 -10.23
CA GLY A 150 -12.76 -2.69 -9.04
C GLY A 150 -11.71 -2.28 -8.00
N TYR A 151 -11.33 -0.99 -7.95
CA TYR A 151 -10.44 -0.38 -6.96
C TYR A 151 -9.17 -1.21 -6.74
N ALA A 152 -8.47 -1.57 -7.81
CA ALA A 152 -7.33 -2.47 -7.70
C ALA A 152 -6.30 -1.90 -6.73
N ILE A 153 -5.99 -0.60 -6.84
CA ILE A 153 -5.20 0.37 -6.01
C ILE A 153 -3.91 -0.14 -5.35
N ASN A 154 -3.63 -1.43 -5.47
CA ASN A 154 -2.60 -2.21 -4.86
C ASN A 154 -2.20 -3.30 -5.85
N MET A 155 -1.02 -3.11 -6.43
CA MET A 155 -0.48 -4.01 -7.44
C MET A 155 -0.24 -5.42 -6.91
N ALA A 156 0.04 -5.62 -5.62
CA ALA A 156 0.23 -6.94 -5.04
C ALA A 156 -1.08 -7.76 -5.01
N ARG A 157 -2.17 -7.09 -4.65
CA ARG A 157 -3.52 -7.67 -4.62
C ARG A 157 -3.91 -8.14 -6.01
N ASP A 158 -3.81 -7.25 -6.99
CA ASP A 158 -4.22 -7.51 -8.37
C ASP A 158 -3.35 -8.59 -9.03
N LEU A 159 -2.01 -8.49 -8.92
CA LEU A 159 -1.10 -9.46 -9.51
C LEU A 159 -1.21 -10.84 -8.85
N GLY A 160 -1.32 -10.91 -7.52
CA GLY A 160 -1.43 -12.17 -6.79
C GLY A 160 -2.69 -12.96 -7.17
N THR A 161 -3.84 -12.28 -7.26
CA THR A 161 -5.10 -12.92 -7.67
C THR A 161 -5.09 -13.35 -9.14
N ARG A 162 -4.46 -12.57 -10.04
CA ARG A 162 -4.34 -12.92 -11.46
C ARG A 162 -3.44 -14.13 -11.70
N LEU A 163 -2.31 -14.21 -10.98
CA LEU A 163 -1.43 -15.38 -11.04
C LEU A 163 -2.14 -16.66 -10.65
N LEU A 164 -3.06 -16.60 -9.67
CA LEU A 164 -3.90 -17.74 -9.34
C LEU A 164 -4.88 -18.08 -10.46
N ALA A 165 -5.60 -17.08 -10.99
CA ALA A 165 -6.54 -17.30 -12.08
C ALA A 165 -5.83 -17.97 -13.29
N TYR A 166 -4.63 -17.51 -13.62
CA TYR A 166 -3.76 -18.13 -14.62
C TYR A 166 -3.43 -19.59 -14.27
N ALA A 167 -2.98 -19.85 -13.03
CA ALA A 167 -2.59 -21.19 -12.57
C ALA A 167 -3.75 -22.19 -12.53
N VAL A 168 -4.98 -21.71 -12.31
CA VAL A 168 -6.20 -22.54 -12.25
C VAL A 168 -6.78 -22.81 -13.66
N GLY A 169 -6.24 -22.17 -14.70
CA GLY A 169 -6.57 -22.50 -16.10
C GLY A 169 -7.50 -21.51 -16.80
N TYR A 170 -7.66 -20.27 -16.29
CA TYR A 170 -8.43 -19.23 -16.97
C TYR A 170 -7.75 -18.66 -18.23
N GLY A 171 -6.52 -19.10 -18.55
CA GLY A 171 -5.82 -18.76 -19.79
C GLY A 171 -5.07 -17.42 -19.71
N ASN A 172 -4.59 -16.93 -20.86
CA ASN A 172 -3.81 -15.69 -20.95
C ASN A 172 -4.64 -14.41 -20.91
N GLU A 173 -5.97 -14.54 -20.81
CA GLU A 173 -6.92 -13.43 -20.82
C GLU A 173 -7.02 -12.74 -19.44
N VAL A 174 -6.26 -13.22 -18.44
CA VAL A 174 -6.27 -12.76 -17.04
C VAL A 174 -5.16 -11.78 -16.69
#